data_AF-A0AAE3KTX9-F1
#
_entry.id   AF-A0AAE3KTX9-F1
#
_cell.length_a   1.000
_cell.length_b   1.000
_cell.length_c   1.000
_cell.angle_alpha   90.00
_cell.angle_beta   90.00
_cell.angle_gamma   90.00
#
_symmetry.space_group_name_H-M   'P 1'
#
loop_
_entity.id
_entity.type
_entity.pdbx_description
1 polymer ?
#
loop_
_entity_poly.entity_id
_entity_poly.type
_entity_poly.pdbx_seq_one_letter_code
_entity_poly.pdbx_strand_id
1 'polypeptide(L)'
;MKTILAILFFSCSTSFGQEMKEIVKSIYFGGGRYHIDQNQAQQLADLVKSIKNLEYYEINIMSHTDPIGGREFNEYLSRMRSQSAIELLKTLDIPQEKIRFKDFAFDAPAYDNNTWEGRARNRRVDIQFKPIVF
;
A
#
# COMPACT_ATOMS: atom_id res chain seq x y z
N MET A 1 45.72 -39.22 32.99
CA MET A 1 46.06 -37.89 32.46
C MET A 1 46.00 -37.91 30.93
N LYS A 2 45.00 -37.26 30.33
CA LYS A 2 45.10 -36.52 29.06
C LYS A 2 43.81 -35.74 28.87
N THR A 3 44.00 -34.48 28.54
CA THR A 3 43.17 -33.31 28.78
C THR A 3 42.03 -33.18 27.77
N ILE A 4 40.87 -32.76 28.26
CA ILE A 4 39.77 -32.21 27.47
C ILE A 4 40.19 -30.81 26.99
N LEU A 5 39.98 -30.48 25.72
CA LEU A 5 39.95 -29.10 25.24
C LEU A 5 38.73 -28.93 24.33
N ALA A 6 37.69 -28.32 24.88
CA ALA A 6 36.53 -27.80 24.15
C ALA A 6 36.84 -26.38 23.70
N ILE A 7 36.69 -26.06 22.41
CA ILE A 7 36.65 -24.68 21.93
C ILE A 7 35.53 -24.52 20.90
N LEU A 8 34.40 -24.07 21.45
CA LEU A 8 33.49 -23.03 20.96
C LEU A 8 33.05 -23.06 19.48
N PHE A 9 31.82 -23.54 19.32
CA PHE A 9 30.90 -23.12 18.26
C PHE A 9 30.90 -21.59 18.11
N PHE A 10 31.39 -21.08 16.98
CA PHE A 10 31.02 -19.76 16.51
C PHE A 10 29.84 -19.94 15.55
N SER A 11 28.64 -20.09 16.11
CA SER A 11 27.41 -19.89 15.35
C SER A 11 27.36 -18.42 14.96
N CYS A 12 27.80 -18.11 13.74
CA CYS A 12 27.53 -16.84 13.11
C CYS A 12 26.04 -16.81 12.80
N SER A 13 25.24 -16.48 13.81
CA SER A 13 23.83 -16.15 13.66
C SER A 13 23.77 -14.79 12.99
N THR A 14 23.96 -14.72 11.68
CA THR A 14 23.45 -13.58 10.93
C THR A 14 21.93 -13.66 10.97
N SER A 15 21.35 -13.20 12.06
CA SER A 15 20.02 -12.59 12.04
C SER A 15 20.18 -11.32 11.20
N PHE A 16 20.25 -11.51 9.88
CA PHE A 16 20.28 -10.43 8.91
C PHE A 16 18.95 -9.70 9.07
N GLY A 17 19.00 -8.53 9.72
CA GLY A 17 17.85 -7.67 9.94
C GLY A 17 17.13 -7.51 8.61
N GLN A 18 15.83 -7.82 8.61
CA GLN A 18 15.02 -7.68 7.42
C GLN A 18 15.01 -6.19 7.03
N GLU A 19 15.66 -5.86 5.92
CA GLU A 19 15.75 -4.49 5.40
C GLU A 19 14.33 -3.92 5.23
N MET A 20 14.09 -2.72 5.78
CA MET A 20 12.82 -2.03 5.60
C MET A 20 12.72 -1.61 4.13
N LYS A 21 11.74 -2.15 3.40
CA LYS A 21 11.56 -1.93 1.96
C LYS A 21 10.25 -1.24 1.69
N GLU A 22 10.20 -0.44 0.63
CA GLU A 22 8.93 0.09 0.15
C GLU A 22 8.01 -1.06 -0.30
N ILE A 23 6.75 -1.00 0.15
CA ILE A 23 5.72 -1.97 -0.18
C ILE A 23 4.55 -1.23 -0.80
N VAL A 24 4.08 -1.68 -1.96
CA VAL A 24 2.94 -1.08 -2.66
C VAL A 24 1.81 -2.09 -2.78
N LYS A 25 0.60 -1.70 -2.36
CA LYS A 25 -0.63 -2.46 -2.55
C LYS A 25 -1.65 -1.60 -3.29
N SER A 26 -2.09 -2.07 -4.46
CA SER A 26 -3.17 -1.43 -5.19
C SER A 26 -4.53 -2.04 -4.82
N ILE A 27 -5.53 -1.17 -4.69
CA ILE A 27 -6.95 -1.51 -4.59
C ILE A 27 -7.63 -1.04 -5.88
N TYR A 28 -8.40 -1.92 -6.53
CA TYR A 28 -9.05 -1.65 -7.81
C TYR A 28 -10.56 -1.45 -7.67
N PHE A 29 -11.12 -0.67 -8.58
CA PHE A 29 -12.53 -0.27 -8.55
C PHE A 29 -13.24 -0.48 -9.89
N GLY A 30 -14.54 -0.76 -9.82
CA GLY A 30 -15.43 -0.65 -10.97
C GLY A 30 -15.65 0.81 -11.43
N GLY A 31 -16.21 0.98 -12.63
CA GLY A 31 -16.59 2.30 -13.14
C GLY A 31 -17.58 2.99 -12.20
N GLY A 32 -17.35 4.27 -11.88
CA GLY A 32 -18.20 5.05 -10.98
C GLY A 32 -18.23 4.60 -9.51
N ARG A 33 -17.43 3.60 -9.12
CA ARG A 33 -17.43 3.02 -7.78
C ARG A 33 -16.23 3.47 -6.96
N TYR A 34 -16.44 3.54 -5.65
CA TYR A 34 -15.43 3.84 -4.64
C TYR A 34 -15.51 2.92 -3.40
N HIS A 35 -16.40 1.93 -3.40
CA HIS A 35 -16.44 0.92 -2.35
C HIS A 35 -15.31 -0.10 -2.54
N ILE A 36 -14.59 -0.39 -1.46
CA ILE A 36 -13.56 -1.44 -1.39
C ILE A 36 -14.27 -2.75 -1.03
N ASP A 37 -14.18 -3.76 -1.89
CA ASP A 37 -14.77 -5.06 -1.59
C ASP A 37 -14.04 -5.77 -0.44
N GLN A 38 -14.75 -6.70 0.20
CA GLN A 38 -14.28 -7.42 1.39
C GLN A 38 -13.00 -8.21 1.14
N ASN A 39 -12.81 -8.78 -0.06
CA ASN A 39 -11.62 -9.56 -0.37
C ASN A 39 -10.38 -8.65 -0.46
N GLN A 40 -10.47 -7.51 -1.13
CA GLN A 40 -9.39 -6.53 -1.16
C GLN A 40 -9.11 -5.93 0.23
N ALA A 41 -10.16 -5.70 1.03
CA ALA A 41 -10.02 -5.22 2.40
C ALA A 41 -9.26 -6.22 3.28
N GLN A 42 -9.61 -7.51 3.20
CA GLN A 42 -8.92 -8.57 3.93
C GLN A 42 -7.45 -8.69 3.50
N GLN A 43 -7.17 -8.62 2.18
CA GLN A 43 -5.79 -8.65 1.68
C GLN A 43 -4.95 -7.47 2.18
N LEU A 44 -5.53 -6.28 2.34
CA LEU A 44 -4.84 -5.15 2.94
C LEU A 44 -4.58 -5.38 4.43
N ALA A 45 -5.57 -5.91 5.16
CA ALA A 45 -5.43 -6.24 6.57
C ALA A 45 -4.30 -7.27 6.83
N ASP A 46 -4.24 -8.31 6.00
CA ASP A 46 -3.20 -9.33 6.09
C ASP A 46 -1.82 -8.75 5.76
N LEU A 47 -1.74 -7.86 4.77
CA LEU A 47 -0.52 -7.13 4.45
C LEU A 47 -0.05 -6.29 5.64
N VAL A 48 -0.92 -5.44 6.20
CA VAL A 48 -0.59 -4.57 7.34
C VAL A 48 -0.04 -5.39 8.52
N LYS A 49 -0.67 -6.53 8.83
CA LYS A 49 -0.20 -7.44 9.90
C LYS A 49 1.16 -8.08 9.61
N SER A 50 1.52 -8.23 8.33
CA SER A 50 2.79 -8.84 7.93
C SER A 50 3.98 -7.86 7.95
N ILE A 51 3.71 -6.54 7.95
CA ILE A 51 4.76 -5.52 7.94
C ILE A 51 5.33 -5.39 9.35
N LYS A 52 6.60 -5.77 9.49
CA LYS A 52 7.36 -5.59 10.74
C LYS A 52 7.76 -4.13 10.91
N ASN A 53 7.76 -3.67 12.15
CA ASN A 53 8.15 -2.33 12.55
C ASN A 53 7.42 -1.23 11.75
N LEU A 54 6.12 -1.39 11.56
CA LEU A 54 5.26 -0.47 10.82
C LEU A 54 5.29 0.97 11.39
N GLU A 55 5.68 1.14 12.65
CA GLU A 55 5.96 2.42 13.29
C GLU A 55 7.03 3.25 12.56
N TYR A 56 7.94 2.63 11.79
CA TYR A 56 8.94 3.34 10.99
C TYR A 56 8.53 3.59 9.54
N TYR A 57 7.24 3.41 9.21
CA TYR A 57 6.72 3.68 7.87
C TYR A 57 5.80 4.90 7.84
N GLU A 58 5.91 5.68 6.77
CA GLU A 58 4.87 6.59 6.29
C GLU A 58 4.00 5.87 5.25
N ILE A 59 2.70 6.17 5.23
CA ILE A 59 1.75 5.58 4.28
C ILE A 59 1.30 6.64 3.30
N ASN A 60 1.58 6.43 2.02
CA ASN A 60 1.20 7.32 0.93
C ASN A 60 0.08 6.68 0.10
N ILE A 61 -1.05 7.39 -0.03
CA ILE A 61 -2.21 6.97 -0.81
C ILE A 61 -2.27 7.78 -2.10
N MET A 62 -2.28 7.12 -3.24
CA MET A 62 -2.36 7.75 -4.56
C MET A 62 -3.59 7.23 -5.28
N SER A 63 -4.56 8.09 -5.53
CA SER A 63 -5.83 7.68 -6.15
C SER A 63 -5.91 8.11 -7.60
N HIS A 64 -6.39 7.19 -8.43
CA HIS A 64 -6.43 7.29 -9.87
C HIS A 64 -7.80 6.88 -10.42
N THR A 65 -8.15 7.44 -11.57
CA THR A 65 -9.34 7.09 -12.34
C THR A 65 -8.97 6.76 -13.79
N ASP A 66 -9.93 6.20 -14.51
CA ASP A 66 -9.91 6.27 -15.98
C ASP A 66 -10.52 7.63 -16.43
N PRO A 67 -10.44 8.00 -17.72
CA PRO A 67 -10.87 9.34 -18.16
C PRO A 67 -12.38 9.45 -18.42
N ILE A 68 -13.19 8.42 -18.11
CA ILE A 68 -14.62 8.43 -18.42
C ILE A 68 -15.38 9.31 -17.41
N GLY A 69 -16.26 10.18 -17.91
CA GLY A 69 -17.17 10.98 -17.07
C GLY A 69 -16.73 12.43 -16.78
N GLY A 70 -15.61 12.89 -17.36
CA GLY A 70 -15.18 14.30 -17.25
C GLY A 70 -14.37 14.62 -15.99
N ARG A 71 -13.80 15.84 -15.92
CA ARG A 71 -12.85 16.23 -14.86
C ARG A 71 -13.46 16.24 -13.47
N GLU A 72 -14.52 17.01 -13.25
CA GLU A 72 -15.14 17.19 -11.93
C GLU A 72 -15.56 15.84 -11.31
N PHE A 73 -16.16 14.97 -12.13
CA PHE A 73 -16.55 13.63 -11.70
C PHE A 73 -15.36 12.77 -11.28
N ASN A 74 -14.26 12.80 -12.04
CA ASN A 74 -13.09 12.00 -11.73
C ASN A 74 -12.27 12.54 -10.55
N GLU A 75 -12.26 13.86 -10.33
CA GLU A 75 -11.72 14.47 -9.10
C GLU A 75 -12.56 14.07 -7.88
N TYR A 76 -13.88 14.05 -8.01
CA TYR A 76 -14.77 13.51 -6.97
C TYR A 76 -14.50 12.02 -6.71
N LEU A 77 -14.48 11.17 -7.74
CA LEU A 77 -14.23 9.74 -7.59
C LEU A 77 -12.87 9.45 -6.95
N SER A 78 -11.82 10.15 -7.39
CA SER A 78 -10.47 9.99 -6.85
C SER A 78 -10.47 10.22 -5.34
N ARG A 79 -11.05 11.35 -4.90
CA ARG A 79 -11.17 11.72 -3.48
C ARG A 79 -11.98 10.72 -2.66
N MET A 80 -13.12 10.26 -3.19
CA MET A 80 -13.95 9.26 -2.48
C MET A 80 -13.23 7.92 -2.31
N ARG A 81 -12.40 7.52 -3.28
CA ARG A 81 -11.57 6.31 -3.19
C ARG A 81 -10.44 6.46 -2.17
N SER A 82 -9.75 7.60 -2.17
CA SER A 82 -8.76 7.93 -1.13
C SER A 82 -9.39 7.87 0.26
N GLN A 83 -10.55 8.51 0.44
CA GLN A 83 -11.27 8.49 1.72
C GLN A 83 -11.65 7.07 2.14
N SER A 84 -12.11 6.23 1.20
CA SER A 84 -12.44 4.84 1.50
C SER A 84 -11.22 4.03 1.94
N ALA A 85 -10.05 4.27 1.33
CA ALA A 85 -8.79 3.64 1.74
C ALA A 85 -8.31 4.15 3.10
N ILE A 86 -8.44 5.45 3.39
CA ILE A 86 -8.10 6.05 4.70
C ILE A 86 -8.96 5.44 5.80
N GLU A 87 -10.29 5.36 5.61
CA GLU A 87 -11.19 4.78 6.61
C GLU A 87 -10.86 3.30 6.85
N LEU A 88 -10.56 2.53 5.81
CA LEU A 88 -10.12 1.15 5.97
C LEU A 88 -8.80 1.07 6.78
N LEU A 89 -7.80 1.88 6.47
CA LEU A 89 -6.53 1.89 7.22
C LEU A 89 -6.75 2.27 8.70
N LYS A 90 -7.65 3.20 8.99
CA LYS A 90 -8.02 3.55 10.38
C LYS A 90 -8.62 2.37 11.14
N THR A 91 -9.42 1.52 10.48
CA THR A 91 -9.91 0.28 11.11
C THR A 91 -8.83 -0.77 11.37
N LEU A 92 -7.64 -0.59 10.78
CA LEU A 92 -6.45 -1.42 10.97
C LEU A 92 -5.46 -0.77 11.96
N ASP A 93 -5.95 0.13 12.81
CA ASP A 93 -5.17 0.86 13.82
C ASP A 93 -4.01 1.70 13.25
N ILE A 94 -4.12 2.12 11.98
CA ILE A 94 -3.17 3.06 11.38
C ILE A 94 -3.54 4.49 11.78
N PRO A 95 -2.66 5.21 12.49
CA PRO A 95 -2.88 6.60 12.86
C PRO A 95 -2.92 7.53 11.64
N GLN A 96 -3.84 8.50 11.64
CA GLN A 96 -4.03 9.45 10.55
C GLN A 96 -2.76 10.25 10.23
N GLU A 97 -1.96 10.57 11.24
CA GLU A 97 -0.71 11.32 11.13
C GLU A 97 0.36 10.61 10.29
N LYS A 98 0.26 9.28 10.12
CA LYS A 98 1.12 8.50 9.23
C LYS A 98 0.68 8.52 7.77
N ILE A 99 -0.56 8.96 7.51
CA ILE A 99 -1.16 8.89 6.19
C ILE A 99 -0.95 10.22 5.46
N ARG A 100 -0.44 10.14 4.23
CA ARG A 100 -0.43 11.19 3.23
C ARG A 100 -1.26 10.69 2.05
N PHE A 101 -1.90 11.61 1.34
CA PHE A 101 -2.67 11.23 0.15
C PHE A 101 -2.60 12.28 -0.95
N LYS A 102 -2.76 11.83 -2.18
CA LYS A 102 -2.92 12.67 -3.36
C LYS A 102 -3.91 12.05 -4.33
N ASP A 103 -4.84 12.88 -4.78
CA ASP A 103 -5.87 12.54 -5.74
C ASP A 103 -5.45 13.02 -7.13
N PHE A 104 -5.17 12.09 -8.04
CA PHE A 104 -4.69 12.41 -9.38
C PHE A 104 -5.79 12.42 -10.43
N ALA A 105 -7.01 11.97 -10.12
CA ALA A 105 -8.02 11.71 -11.14
C ALA A 105 -7.40 10.88 -12.29
N PHE A 106 -7.57 11.31 -13.55
CA PHE A 106 -6.98 10.64 -14.71
C PHE A 106 -5.63 11.26 -15.17
N ASP A 107 -5.02 12.15 -14.38
CA ASP A 107 -3.81 12.90 -14.76
C ASP A 107 -2.51 12.09 -14.67
N ALA A 108 -2.56 10.92 -14.03
CA ALA A 108 -1.41 10.03 -13.88
C ALA A 108 -1.79 8.56 -14.22
N PRO A 109 -2.06 8.25 -15.51
CA PRO A 109 -2.36 6.89 -15.93
C PRO A 109 -1.11 6.02 -15.89
N ALA A 110 -1.23 4.81 -15.35
CA ALA A 110 -0.15 3.80 -15.38
C ALA A 110 -0.35 2.77 -16.51
N TYR A 111 -1.55 2.74 -17.08
CA TYR A 111 -1.95 1.81 -18.13
C TYR A 111 -2.67 2.54 -19.27
N ASP A 112 -2.78 1.89 -20.44
CA ASP A 112 -3.38 2.48 -21.63
C ASP A 112 -4.90 2.69 -21.49
N ASN A 113 -5.34 3.95 -21.45
CA ASN A 113 -6.76 4.32 -21.34
C ASN A 113 -7.60 4.00 -22.59
N ASN A 114 -6.97 3.65 -23.71
CA ASN A 114 -7.69 3.24 -24.91
C ASN A 114 -8.25 1.81 -24.81
N THR A 115 -7.66 0.96 -23.96
CA THR A 115 -8.11 -0.42 -23.73
C THR A 115 -9.06 -0.54 -22.54
N TRP A 116 -9.98 -1.51 -22.57
CA TRP A 116 -10.86 -1.76 -21.42
C TRP A 116 -10.05 -2.21 -20.19
N GLU A 117 -9.05 -3.06 -20.41
CA GLU A 117 -8.15 -3.60 -19.40
C GLU A 117 -7.29 -2.51 -18.77
N GLY A 118 -6.76 -1.59 -19.57
CA GLY A 118 -5.97 -0.47 -19.06
C GLY A 118 -6.82 0.52 -18.26
N ARG A 119 -8.03 0.84 -18.71
CA ARG A 119 -8.99 1.63 -17.89
C ARG A 119 -9.30 0.93 -16.57
N ALA A 120 -9.54 -0.39 -16.60
CA ALA A 120 -9.79 -1.16 -15.39
C ALA A 120 -8.63 -1.09 -14.39
N ARG A 121 -7.39 -1.15 -14.87
CA ARG A 121 -6.21 -1.02 -14.02
C ARG A 121 -5.92 0.42 -13.57
N ASN A 122 -6.37 1.43 -14.31
CA ASN A 122 -6.24 2.84 -13.89
C ASN A 122 -7.28 3.27 -12.83
N ARG A 123 -8.40 2.57 -12.70
CA ARG A 123 -9.35 2.77 -11.60
C ARG A 123 -8.82 2.12 -10.32
N ARG A 124 -7.85 2.78 -9.67
CA ARG A 124 -7.16 2.22 -8.51
C ARG A 124 -6.78 3.25 -7.45
N VAL A 125 -6.45 2.75 -6.27
CA VAL A 125 -5.72 3.46 -5.23
C VAL A 125 -4.47 2.67 -4.92
N ASP A 126 -3.31 3.30 -5.04
CA ASP A 126 -2.02 2.72 -4.63
C ASP A 126 -1.73 3.15 -3.19
N ILE A 127 -1.55 2.17 -2.30
CA ILE A 127 -1.16 2.36 -0.90
C ILE A 127 0.31 1.96 -0.77
N GLN A 128 1.17 2.94 -0.55
CA GLN A 128 2.61 2.77 -0.43
C GLN A 128 3.03 2.89 1.03
N PHE A 129 3.61 1.84 1.58
CA PHE A 129 4.28 1.85 2.87
C PHE A 129 5.75 2.16 2.60
N LYS A 130 6.19 3.37 2.95
CA LYS A 130 7.56 3.85 2.74
C LYS A 130 8.32 3.94 4.06
N PRO A 131 9.48 3.26 4.18
CA PRO A 131 10.34 3.44 5.34
C PRO A 131 10.75 4.91 5.50
N ILE A 132 10.66 5.42 6.72
CA ILE A 132 11.17 6.73 7.09
C ILE A 132 12.68 6.56 7.30
N VAL A 133 13.47 7.16 6.41
CA VAL A 133 14.93 7.22 6.54
C VAL A 133 15.26 8.49 7.33
N PHE A 134 15.93 8.32 8.46
CA PHE A 134 16.46 9.40 9.29
C PHE A 134 17.96 9.58 9.02
#